data_AF-A0AA40AY81-F1
#
_entry.id   AF-A0AA40AY81-F1
#
_cell.length_a   1.000
_cell.length_b   1.000
_cell.length_c   1.000
_cell.angle_alpha   90.00
_cell.angle_beta   90.00
_cell.angle_gamma   90.00
#
_symmetry.space_group_name_H-M   'P 1'
#
loop_
_entity.id
_entity.type
_entity.pdbx_description
1 polymer ?
#
loop_
_entity_poly.entity_id
_entity_poly.type
_entity_poly.pdbx_seq_one_letter_code
_entity_poly.pdbx_strand_id
1 'polypeptide(L)'
;MHTLIFRSSPRRKHTVLLQAGLHPRERGGPDVLIHFVADLLHVERAGTGVAYGGRAYSAGEVRTALAQGVVALPLANPDGVGFDQAGDACWRQNRNDMSVLRGANVTEYEASVGVDLNRIFAPVWDFKKALVPGSSAASDDVFREDFRGTAPLSEAEARNIDWVMGGMPDLAWFLDLHSFAGTVGHCWCHDTNQATDPDMNWRNPASRKDVHGFGLEFESSNEDAACLFYPTMRGMEQI
;
A
#
# COMPACT_ATOMS: atom_id res chain seq x y z
N MET A 1 -2.91 -13.17 -7.88
CA MET A 1 -2.54 -12.48 -6.63
C MET A 1 -2.67 -13.46 -5.47
N HIS A 2 -1.61 -13.64 -4.67
CA HIS A 2 -1.63 -14.54 -3.51
C HIS A 2 -1.62 -13.68 -2.23
N THR A 3 -2.53 -13.97 -1.30
CA THR A 3 -2.58 -13.32 0.02
C THR A 3 -2.20 -14.33 1.08
N LEU A 4 -1.30 -13.95 2.00
CA LEU A 4 -0.92 -14.78 3.13
C LEU A 4 -1.68 -14.29 4.37
N ILE A 5 -2.60 -15.10 4.88
CA ILE A 5 -3.39 -14.77 6.06
C ILE A 5 -2.79 -15.50 7.27
N PHE A 6 -2.15 -14.77 8.19
CA PHE A 6 -1.58 -15.35 9.41
C PHE A 6 -2.61 -15.33 10.54
N ARG A 7 -3.00 -16.54 10.96
CA ARG A 7 -3.97 -16.72 12.05
C ARG A 7 -3.28 -17.33 13.25
N SER A 8 -3.19 -16.58 14.34
CA SER A 8 -2.89 -17.16 15.65
C SER A 8 -4.10 -17.92 16.22
N SER A 9 -5.32 -17.68 15.72
CA SER A 9 -6.53 -18.43 16.06
C SER A 9 -7.70 -18.11 15.10
N PRO A 10 -8.64 -19.05 14.83
CA PRO A 10 -9.85 -18.81 14.02
C PRO A 10 -10.83 -17.80 14.63
N ARG A 11 -10.71 -17.50 15.92
CA ARG A 11 -11.60 -16.59 16.66
C ARG A 11 -11.02 -15.19 16.89
N ARG A 12 -9.76 -14.95 16.50
CA ARG A 12 -9.12 -13.64 16.68
C ARG A 12 -9.46 -12.70 15.52
N LYS A 13 -9.73 -11.45 15.88
CA LYS A 13 -9.94 -10.34 14.94
C LYS A 13 -8.62 -10.05 14.23
N HIS A 14 -8.65 -9.81 12.92
CA HIS A 14 -7.48 -9.34 12.18
C HIS A 14 -7.48 -7.82 12.23
N THR A 15 -6.42 -7.25 12.80
CA THR A 15 -6.35 -5.80 13.03
C THR A 15 -5.16 -5.14 12.34
N VAL A 16 -4.27 -5.94 11.73
CA VAL A 16 -3.06 -5.46 11.05
C VAL A 16 -3.01 -6.00 9.62
N LEU A 17 -2.90 -5.10 8.64
CA LEU A 17 -2.60 -5.43 7.24
C LEU A 17 -1.22 -4.88 6.88
N LEU A 18 -0.34 -5.76 6.38
CA LEU A 18 0.95 -5.42 5.81
C LEU A 18 0.88 -5.70 4.31
N GLN A 19 1.26 -4.75 3.46
CA GLN A 19 1.34 -4.98 2.03
C GLN A 19 2.63 -4.46 1.43
N ALA A 20 3.01 -4.99 0.27
CA ALA A 20 4.16 -4.56 -0.50
C ALA A 20 3.96 -4.81 -1.99
N GLY A 21 4.86 -4.24 -2.81
CA GLY A 21 4.92 -4.52 -4.25
C GLY A 21 3.74 -3.91 -5.02
N LEU A 22 3.28 -2.73 -4.60
CA LEU A 22 2.32 -1.94 -5.38
C LEU A 22 2.99 -1.41 -6.67
N HIS A 23 4.20 -0.88 -6.54
CA HIS A 23 5.03 -0.46 -7.68
C HIS A 23 6.10 -1.52 -7.99
N PRO A 24 6.15 -2.04 -9.22
CA PRO A 24 7.02 -3.15 -9.57
C PRO A 24 8.52 -2.92 -9.43
N ARG A 25 8.99 -1.71 -9.78
CA ARG A 25 10.39 -1.31 -9.67
C ARG A 25 10.93 -1.29 -8.23
N GLU A 26 10.05 -1.34 -7.24
CA GLU A 26 10.38 -1.32 -5.81
C GLU A 26 10.65 -2.74 -5.29
N ARG A 27 11.60 -3.41 -5.95
CA ARG A 27 11.78 -4.88 -5.92
C ARG A 27 11.99 -5.46 -4.53
N GLY A 28 12.56 -4.70 -3.59
CA GLY A 28 12.85 -5.18 -2.24
C GLY A 28 11.60 -5.41 -1.37
N GLY A 29 10.48 -4.75 -1.67
CA GLY A 29 9.32 -4.71 -0.77
C GLY A 29 8.71 -6.10 -0.51
N PRO A 30 8.35 -6.84 -1.59
CA PRO A 30 7.83 -8.20 -1.46
C PRO A 30 8.74 -9.14 -0.67
N ASP A 31 10.03 -9.14 -0.97
CA ASP A 31 11.00 -10.03 -0.34
C ASP A 31 11.19 -9.68 1.15
N VAL A 32 11.32 -8.39 1.46
CA VAL A 32 11.42 -7.90 2.85
C VAL A 32 10.20 -8.31 3.66
N LEU A 33 8.98 -8.17 3.11
CA LEU A 33 7.77 -8.56 3.83
C LEU A 33 7.70 -10.08 4.05
N ILE A 34 8.09 -10.88 3.07
CA ILE A 34 8.17 -12.34 3.22
C ILE A 34 9.18 -12.74 4.29
N HIS A 35 10.38 -12.14 4.27
CA HIS A 35 11.43 -12.41 5.25
C HIS A 35 11.01 -11.99 6.67
N PHE A 36 10.42 -10.79 6.82
CA PHE A 36 9.91 -10.33 8.10
C PHE A 36 8.88 -11.30 8.69
N VAL A 37 7.90 -11.71 7.89
CA VAL A 37 6.90 -12.69 8.31
C VAL A 37 7.54 -14.03 8.66
N ALA A 38 8.51 -14.51 7.88
CA ALA A 38 9.21 -15.75 8.15
C ALA A 38 9.96 -15.72 9.50
N ASP A 39 10.59 -14.59 9.83
CA ASP A 39 11.23 -14.38 11.13
C ASP A 39 10.23 -14.45 12.27
N LEU A 40 9.07 -13.77 12.15
CA LEU A 40 8.04 -13.80 13.20
C LEU A 40 7.53 -15.23 13.46
N LEU A 41 7.33 -16.01 12.40
CA LEU A 41 6.92 -17.41 12.52
C LEU A 41 8.03 -18.29 13.08
N HIS A 42 9.29 -18.02 12.74
CA HIS A 42 10.43 -18.69 13.32
C HIS A 42 10.51 -18.46 14.82
N VAL A 43 10.34 -17.20 15.27
CA VAL A 43 10.29 -16.83 16.69
C VAL A 43 9.17 -17.57 17.42
N GLU A 44 7.97 -17.65 16.82
CA GLU A 44 6.82 -18.37 17.38
C GLU A 44 7.15 -19.85 17.61
N ARG A 45 7.81 -20.48 16.62
CA ARG A 45 8.18 -21.90 16.66
C ARG A 45 9.34 -22.21 17.60
N ALA A 46 10.38 -21.38 17.57
CA ALA A 46 11.64 -21.63 18.28
C ALA A 46 11.64 -21.08 19.71
N GLY A 47 10.78 -20.11 20.02
CA GLY A 47 10.76 -19.42 21.31
C GLY A 47 11.97 -18.51 21.55
N THR A 48 12.80 -18.29 20.53
CA THR A 48 13.95 -17.39 20.54
C THR A 48 13.53 -16.04 19.98
N GLY A 49 13.93 -14.93 20.61
CA GLY A 49 13.65 -13.59 20.10
C GLY A 49 14.29 -13.32 18.72
N VAL A 50 14.05 -12.12 18.19
CA VAL A 50 14.63 -11.64 16.92
C VAL A 50 15.30 -10.29 17.12
N ALA A 51 16.28 -9.94 16.29
CA ALA A 51 16.95 -8.65 16.35
C ALA A 51 17.11 -8.02 14.95
N TYR A 52 16.90 -6.71 14.88
CA TYR A 52 17.05 -5.90 13.69
C TYR A 52 17.84 -4.63 14.04
N GLY A 53 18.91 -4.32 13.31
CA GLY A 53 19.59 -3.00 13.38
C GLY A 53 19.95 -2.52 14.79
N GLY A 54 20.36 -3.42 15.69
CA GLY A 54 20.72 -3.09 17.08
C GLY A 54 19.56 -3.13 18.09
N ARG A 55 18.34 -3.43 17.66
CA ARG A 55 17.17 -3.61 18.53
C ARG A 55 16.74 -5.07 18.57
N ALA A 56 16.57 -5.62 19.77
CA ALA A 56 16.12 -6.99 19.98
C ALA A 56 14.69 -6.99 20.53
N TYR A 57 13.92 -8.00 20.10
CA TYR A 57 12.55 -8.27 20.52
C TYR A 57 12.49 -9.70 21.06
N SER A 58 11.95 -9.86 22.26
CA SER A 58 11.73 -11.16 22.88
C SER A 58 10.63 -11.94 22.15
N ALA A 59 10.63 -13.27 22.33
CA ALA A 59 9.55 -14.10 21.78
C ALA A 59 8.17 -13.75 22.38
N GLY A 60 8.13 -13.19 23.60
CA GLY A 60 6.89 -12.69 24.20
C GLY A 60 6.34 -11.44 23.50
N GLU A 61 7.21 -10.52 23.09
CA GLU A 61 6.83 -9.34 22.32
C GLU A 61 6.34 -9.72 20.92
N VAL A 62 7.04 -10.64 20.24
CA VAL A 62 6.60 -11.15 18.92
C VAL A 62 5.25 -11.85 19.00
N ARG A 63 5.04 -12.71 20.02
CA ARG A 63 3.72 -13.32 20.28
C ARG A 63 2.63 -12.27 20.49
N THR A 64 2.95 -11.18 21.18
CA THR A 64 2.02 -10.08 21.43
C THR A 64 1.65 -9.35 20.13
N ALA A 65 2.61 -9.17 19.22
CA ALA A 65 2.36 -8.60 17.90
C ALA A 65 1.50 -9.54 17.02
N LEU A 66 1.87 -10.82 16.90
CA LEU A 66 1.11 -11.82 16.14
C LEU A 66 -0.31 -12.06 16.71
N ALA A 67 -0.49 -11.84 18.02
CA ALA A 67 -1.78 -11.90 18.69
C ALA A 67 -2.79 -10.84 18.21
N GLN A 68 -2.35 -9.76 17.55
CA GLN A 68 -3.22 -8.73 16.96
C GLN A 68 -3.92 -9.20 15.67
N GLY A 69 -3.47 -10.32 15.08
CA GLY A 69 -4.00 -10.85 13.83
C GLY A 69 -3.47 -10.08 12.63
N VAL A 70 -2.42 -10.64 12.01
CA VAL A 70 -1.66 -10.04 10.90
C VAL A 70 -2.08 -10.68 9.57
N VAL A 71 -2.44 -9.86 8.60
CA VAL A 71 -2.62 -10.27 7.20
C VAL A 71 -1.46 -9.67 6.40
N ALA A 72 -0.81 -10.47 5.56
CA ALA A 72 0.28 -9.99 4.70
C ALA A 72 -0.07 -10.20 3.22
N LEU A 73 0.10 -9.14 2.44
CA LEU A 73 -0.02 -9.12 1.00
C LEU A 73 1.36 -8.77 0.40
N PRO A 74 2.25 -9.75 0.22
CA PRO A 74 3.63 -9.48 -0.18
C PRO A 74 3.76 -8.93 -1.59
N LEU A 75 2.84 -9.26 -2.48
CA LEU A 75 2.94 -8.86 -3.88
C LEU A 75 1.59 -8.39 -4.39
N ALA A 76 1.40 -7.08 -4.33
CA ALA A 76 0.15 -6.47 -4.75
C ALA A 76 -0.02 -6.38 -6.27
N ASN A 77 1.07 -6.16 -7.01
CA ASN A 77 1.10 -5.98 -8.46
C ASN A 77 1.94 -7.08 -9.16
N PRO A 78 1.45 -8.33 -9.22
CA PRO A 78 2.23 -9.44 -9.77
C PRO A 78 2.56 -9.28 -11.25
N ASP A 79 1.64 -8.74 -12.05
CA ASP A 79 1.81 -8.59 -13.50
C ASP A 79 2.85 -7.51 -13.81
N GLY A 80 2.78 -6.39 -13.11
CA GLY A 80 3.79 -5.34 -13.18
C GLY A 80 5.17 -5.83 -12.76
N VAL A 81 5.27 -6.60 -11.66
CA VAL A 81 6.56 -7.18 -11.20
C VAL A 81 7.11 -8.18 -12.20
N GLY A 82 6.28 -9.04 -12.78
CA GLY A 82 6.70 -9.95 -13.84
C GLY A 82 7.27 -9.21 -15.05
N PHE A 83 6.62 -8.10 -15.45
CA PHE A 83 7.08 -7.25 -16.55
C PHE A 83 8.41 -6.55 -16.23
N ASP A 84 8.51 -5.92 -15.05
CA ASP A 84 9.72 -5.23 -14.62
C ASP A 84 10.93 -6.18 -14.54
N GLN A 85 10.75 -7.36 -13.94
CA GLN A 85 11.83 -8.34 -13.79
C GLN A 85 12.25 -8.98 -15.11
N ALA A 86 11.33 -9.17 -16.06
CA ALA A 86 11.65 -9.74 -17.36
C ALA A 86 12.46 -8.78 -18.24
N GLY A 87 12.21 -7.47 -18.12
CA GLY A 87 12.78 -6.43 -18.99
C GLY A 87 13.80 -5.51 -18.33
N ASP A 88 13.99 -5.59 -17.01
CA ASP A 88 14.69 -4.57 -16.21
C ASP A 88 14.18 -3.15 -16.51
N ALA A 89 12.86 -3.02 -16.64
CA ALA A 89 12.23 -1.87 -17.30
C ALA A 89 12.07 -0.63 -16.40
N CYS A 90 12.36 -0.73 -15.09
CA CYS A 90 12.05 0.27 -14.09
C CYS A 90 10.54 0.63 -14.07
N TRP A 91 9.70 -0.38 -14.24
CA TRP A 91 8.25 -0.21 -14.43
C TRP A 91 7.53 0.08 -13.10
N ARG A 92 6.59 1.04 -13.10
CA ARG A 92 5.88 1.49 -11.89
C ARG A 92 4.42 1.02 -11.80
N GLN A 93 3.75 0.92 -12.93
CA GLN A 93 2.29 0.74 -12.98
C GLN A 93 1.90 -0.74 -12.98
N ASN A 94 0.60 -1.06 -12.98
CA ASN A 94 0.17 -2.41 -13.36
C ASN A 94 0.33 -2.63 -14.88
N ARG A 95 -0.24 -3.72 -15.42
CA ARG A 95 -0.16 -4.05 -16.87
C ARG A 95 -1.52 -4.14 -17.54
N ASN A 96 -2.53 -3.46 -17.00
CA ASN A 96 -3.83 -3.39 -17.64
C ASN A 96 -3.77 -2.56 -18.92
N ASP A 97 -4.22 -3.13 -20.04
CA ASP A 97 -4.21 -2.51 -21.35
C ASP A 97 -5.54 -1.81 -21.72
N MET A 98 -6.50 -1.73 -20.79
CA MET A 98 -7.82 -1.15 -21.07
C MET A 98 -7.77 0.33 -21.44
N SER A 99 -6.77 1.07 -20.96
CA SER A 99 -6.61 2.52 -21.20
C SER A 99 -5.65 2.83 -22.35
N VAL A 100 -5.17 1.83 -23.09
CA VAL A 100 -4.19 2.03 -24.17
C VAL A 100 -4.76 2.83 -25.34
N LEU A 101 -3.87 3.56 -26.02
CA LEU A 101 -4.19 4.24 -27.26
C LEU A 101 -4.24 3.25 -28.44
N ARG A 102 -5.43 2.73 -28.72
CA ARG A 102 -5.65 1.82 -29.86
C ARG A 102 -5.37 2.53 -31.18
N GLY A 103 -4.54 1.90 -32.02
CA GLY A 103 -4.14 2.45 -33.33
C GLY A 103 -2.93 3.37 -33.30
N ALA A 104 -2.33 3.58 -32.12
CA ALA A 104 -1.05 4.26 -31.98
C ALA A 104 0.13 3.40 -32.47
N ASN A 105 1.30 4.00 -32.62
CA ASN A 105 2.50 3.22 -32.90
C ASN A 105 2.90 2.36 -31.69
N VAL A 106 3.77 1.36 -31.87
CA VAL A 106 4.13 0.41 -30.80
C VAL A 106 4.70 1.10 -29.54
N THR A 107 5.43 2.20 -29.70
CA THR A 107 6.02 2.94 -28.59
C THR A 107 4.96 3.66 -27.78
N GLU A 108 4.03 4.35 -28.45
CA GLU A 108 2.90 5.03 -27.81
C GLU A 108 1.92 4.05 -27.17
N TYR A 109 1.70 2.90 -27.83
CA TYR A 109 0.90 1.82 -27.27
C TYR A 109 1.47 1.38 -25.93
N GLU A 110 2.75 0.97 -25.90
CA GLU A 110 3.38 0.49 -24.66
C GLU A 110 3.48 1.57 -23.58
N ALA A 111 3.73 2.82 -23.96
CA ALA A 111 3.78 3.95 -23.03
C ALA A 111 2.41 4.32 -22.43
N SER A 112 1.30 3.81 -22.97
CA SER A 112 -0.06 4.05 -22.49
C SER A 112 -0.66 2.88 -21.70
N VAL A 113 0.09 1.79 -21.52
CA VAL A 113 -0.35 0.62 -20.74
C VAL A 113 -0.18 0.90 -19.25
N GLY A 114 -1.17 0.51 -18.46
CA GLY A 114 -1.07 0.46 -17.02
C GLY A 114 -1.66 1.66 -16.30
N VAL A 115 -1.85 1.48 -14.99
CA VAL A 115 -2.38 2.47 -14.04
C VAL A 115 -1.50 2.47 -12.80
N ASP A 116 -1.30 3.65 -12.20
CA ASP A 116 -0.64 3.77 -10.90
C ASP A 116 -1.59 3.26 -9.80
N LEU A 117 -1.27 2.09 -9.25
CA LEU A 117 -2.07 1.46 -8.21
C LEU A 117 -2.12 2.30 -6.93
N ASN A 118 -1.15 3.17 -6.65
CA ASN A 118 -1.21 4.06 -5.47
C ASN A 118 -1.97 5.37 -5.75
N ARG A 119 -2.66 5.52 -6.90
CA ARG A 119 -3.49 6.69 -7.24
C ARG A 119 -4.97 6.36 -7.45
N ILE A 120 -5.36 5.10 -7.25
CA ILE A 120 -6.68 4.61 -7.68
C ILE A 120 -7.72 4.44 -6.56
N PHE A 121 -7.37 4.77 -5.32
CA PHE A 121 -8.27 4.59 -4.18
C PHE A 121 -9.28 5.72 -4.04
N ALA A 122 -10.51 5.34 -3.72
CA ALA A 122 -11.69 6.19 -3.80
C ALA A 122 -11.61 7.55 -3.09
N PRO A 123 -11.07 7.69 -1.85
CA PRO A 123 -11.22 8.92 -1.08
C PRO A 123 -10.71 10.19 -1.76
N VAL A 124 -9.65 10.08 -2.57
CA VAL A 124 -9.03 11.22 -3.26
C VAL A 124 -8.74 10.89 -4.73
N TRP A 125 -9.42 9.88 -5.29
CA TRP A 125 -9.29 9.54 -6.71
C TRP A 125 -9.66 10.75 -7.59
N ASP A 126 -10.80 11.39 -7.32
CA ASP A 126 -11.15 12.68 -7.93
C ASP A 126 -10.42 13.83 -7.22
N PHE A 127 -9.09 13.83 -7.33
CA PHE A 127 -8.21 14.79 -6.66
C PHE A 127 -8.50 16.25 -7.05
N LYS A 128 -9.06 16.49 -8.25
CA LYS A 128 -9.43 17.83 -8.71
C LYS A 128 -10.62 18.40 -7.94
N LYS A 129 -11.50 17.52 -7.45
CA LYS A 129 -12.62 17.87 -6.57
C LYS A 129 -12.19 17.85 -5.10
N ALA A 130 -11.36 16.90 -4.71
CA ALA A 130 -10.99 16.67 -3.30
C ALA A 130 -9.90 17.63 -2.78
N LEU A 131 -9.02 18.13 -3.65
CA LEU A 131 -7.85 18.93 -3.26
C LEU A 131 -7.89 20.35 -3.82
N VAL A 132 -6.99 21.21 -3.34
CA VAL A 132 -6.87 22.60 -3.80
C VAL A 132 -6.60 22.66 -5.31
N PRO A 133 -7.20 23.61 -6.05
CA PRO A 133 -6.93 23.76 -7.49
C PRO A 133 -5.42 23.86 -7.77
N GLY A 134 -4.95 23.04 -8.71
CA GLY A 134 -3.53 22.95 -9.08
C GLY A 134 -2.73 21.89 -8.33
N SER A 135 -3.33 21.11 -7.42
CA SER A 135 -2.68 19.94 -6.83
C SER A 135 -2.20 18.93 -7.87
N SER A 136 -0.96 18.47 -7.75
CA SER A 136 -0.34 17.44 -8.59
C SER A 136 -0.35 16.07 -7.90
N ALA A 137 -1.51 15.63 -7.42
CA ALA A 137 -1.64 14.39 -6.67
C ALA A 137 -1.64 13.15 -7.57
N ALA A 138 -2.16 13.27 -8.80
CA ALA A 138 -2.18 12.23 -9.82
C ALA A 138 -2.36 12.86 -11.22
N SER A 139 -2.35 12.03 -12.26
CA SER A 139 -2.54 12.44 -13.65
C SER A 139 -3.77 11.79 -14.31
N ASP A 140 -4.42 12.53 -15.23
CA ASP A 140 -5.41 11.99 -16.18
C ASP A 140 -4.79 11.57 -17.53
N ASP A 141 -3.51 11.88 -17.74
CA ASP A 141 -2.76 11.52 -18.93
C ASP A 141 -2.20 10.10 -18.80
N VAL A 142 -2.57 9.22 -19.74
CA VAL A 142 -2.19 7.80 -19.79
C VAL A 142 -0.68 7.59 -19.95
N PHE A 143 0.05 8.59 -20.43
CA PHE A 143 1.50 8.50 -20.61
C PHE A 143 2.30 8.84 -19.34
N ARG A 144 1.60 9.17 -18.25
CA ARG A 144 2.22 9.60 -16.99
C ARG A 144 2.33 8.43 -16.03
N GLU A 145 3.46 8.32 -15.35
CA GLU A 145 3.70 7.29 -14.33
C GLU A 145 2.66 7.33 -13.20
N ASP A 146 2.10 8.51 -12.91
CA ASP A 146 1.09 8.76 -11.89
C ASP A 146 -0.35 8.78 -12.45
N PHE A 147 -0.59 8.15 -13.60
CA PHE A 147 -1.93 8.01 -14.18
C PHE A 147 -2.88 7.27 -13.23
N ARG A 148 -3.99 7.91 -12.84
CA ARG A 148 -4.93 7.41 -11.81
C ARG A 148 -5.97 6.40 -12.31
N GLY A 149 -5.96 6.06 -13.59
CA GLY A 149 -6.97 5.20 -14.19
C GLY A 149 -8.29 5.93 -14.48
N THR A 150 -9.28 5.17 -14.95
CA THR A 150 -10.55 5.71 -15.49
C THR A 150 -11.68 5.80 -14.46
N ALA A 151 -11.56 5.09 -13.35
CA ALA A 151 -12.50 5.10 -12.24
C ALA A 151 -11.80 4.67 -10.94
N PRO A 152 -12.31 5.05 -9.76
CA PRO A 152 -11.78 4.52 -8.50
C PRO A 152 -11.94 3.00 -8.48
N LEU A 153 -10.90 2.29 -8.00
CA LEU A 153 -10.85 0.83 -7.97
C LEU A 153 -11.08 0.15 -9.36
N SER A 154 -10.71 0.80 -10.47
CA SER A 154 -10.83 0.20 -11.82
C SER A 154 -9.92 -1.01 -12.05
N GLU A 155 -8.83 -1.13 -11.28
CA GLU A 155 -7.86 -2.22 -11.40
C GLU A 155 -8.23 -3.42 -10.53
N ALA A 156 -7.91 -4.63 -11.01
CA ALA A 156 -8.20 -5.87 -10.30
C ALA A 156 -7.40 -5.98 -8.98
N GLU A 157 -6.16 -5.51 -8.99
CA GLU A 157 -5.26 -5.45 -7.84
C GLU A 157 -5.83 -4.55 -6.75
N ALA A 158 -6.30 -3.36 -7.13
CA ALA A 158 -6.93 -2.41 -6.21
C ALA A 158 -8.22 -2.96 -5.60
N ARG A 159 -9.08 -3.61 -6.40
CA ARG A 159 -10.28 -4.29 -5.89
C ARG A 159 -9.95 -5.44 -4.95
N ASN A 160 -8.86 -6.17 -5.20
CA ASN A 160 -8.45 -7.24 -4.30
C ASN A 160 -7.98 -6.69 -2.94
N ILE A 161 -7.22 -5.59 -2.93
CA ILE A 161 -6.82 -4.91 -1.68
C ILE A 161 -8.05 -4.42 -0.92
N ASP A 162 -8.98 -3.76 -1.61
CA ASP A 162 -10.24 -3.30 -1.02
C ASP A 162 -11.06 -4.47 -0.45
N TRP A 163 -11.12 -5.60 -1.16
CA TRP A 163 -11.80 -6.81 -0.70
C TRP A 163 -11.14 -7.40 0.56
N VAL A 164 -9.81 -7.45 0.63
CA VAL A 164 -9.06 -7.91 1.82
C VAL A 164 -9.36 -6.99 3.01
N MET A 165 -9.26 -5.67 2.82
CA MET A 165 -9.56 -4.69 3.86
C MET A 165 -11.02 -4.79 4.33
N GLY A 166 -11.97 -4.96 3.40
CA GLY A 166 -13.39 -5.15 3.70
C GLY A 166 -13.69 -6.44 4.48
N GLY A 167 -12.80 -7.44 4.41
CA GLY A 167 -12.84 -8.66 5.23
C GLY A 167 -12.28 -8.48 6.64
N MET A 168 -11.69 -7.32 6.96
CA MET A 168 -11.06 -6.99 8.24
C MET A 168 -11.82 -5.85 8.93
N PRO A 169 -13.02 -6.10 9.49
CA PRO A 169 -13.86 -5.06 10.08
C PRO A 169 -13.27 -4.37 11.32
N ASP A 170 -12.21 -4.94 11.90
CA ASP A 170 -11.46 -4.40 13.03
C ASP A 170 -10.05 -3.94 12.62
N LEU A 171 -9.81 -3.72 11.31
CA LEU A 171 -8.54 -3.19 10.80
C LEU A 171 -8.20 -1.87 11.51
N ALA A 172 -7.10 -1.88 12.26
CA ALA A 172 -6.62 -0.73 13.00
C ALA A 172 -5.27 -0.22 12.46
N TRP A 173 -4.44 -1.13 11.95
CA TRP A 173 -3.10 -0.83 11.46
C TRP A 173 -2.95 -1.27 10.01
N PHE A 174 -2.52 -0.35 9.17
CA PHE A 174 -2.17 -0.62 7.79
C PHE A 174 -0.73 -0.14 7.54
N LEU A 175 0.09 -1.02 6.97
CA LEU A 175 1.44 -0.71 6.53
C LEU A 175 1.58 -1.04 5.05
N ASP A 176 1.99 -0.06 4.26
CA ASP A 176 2.37 -0.26 2.86
C ASP A 176 3.86 -0.03 2.69
N LEU A 177 4.56 -1.03 2.18
CA LEU A 177 6.01 -1.02 1.98
C LEU A 177 6.32 -0.61 0.53
N HIS A 178 7.02 0.51 0.43
CA HIS A 178 7.51 1.10 -0.80
C HIS A 178 9.04 1.25 -0.76
N SER A 179 9.65 1.52 -1.92
CA SER A 179 11.03 1.99 -1.98
C SER A 179 11.21 3.05 -3.08
N PHE A 180 12.20 3.93 -3.01
CA PHE A 180 13.28 4.04 -2.03
C PHE A 180 13.24 5.46 -1.43
N ALA A 181 13.30 5.61 -0.11
CA ALA A 181 13.48 6.95 0.49
C ALA A 181 14.07 6.90 1.90
N GLY A 182 13.99 5.75 2.58
CA GLY A 182 14.38 5.65 3.97
C GLY A 182 13.47 6.46 4.89
N THR A 183 12.22 6.66 4.49
CA THR A 183 11.22 7.45 5.21
C THR A 183 10.16 6.56 5.85
N VAL A 184 9.57 7.07 6.92
CA VAL A 184 8.33 6.54 7.49
C VAL A 184 7.28 7.62 7.33
N GLY A 185 6.38 7.43 6.37
CA GLY A 185 5.19 8.23 6.20
C GLY A 185 4.07 7.77 7.14
N HIS A 186 3.18 8.68 7.50
CA HIS A 186 1.93 8.35 8.17
C HIS A 186 0.82 9.22 7.60
N CYS A 187 -0.42 8.75 7.72
CA CYS A 187 -1.54 9.53 7.22
C CYS A 187 -1.66 10.88 7.95
N TRP A 188 -2.17 11.91 7.28
CA TRP A 188 -2.50 11.96 5.86
C TRP A 188 -1.38 12.66 5.07
N CYS A 189 -1.29 12.36 3.77
CA CYS A 189 -0.31 12.96 2.86
C CYS A 189 -0.94 13.92 1.82
N HIS A 190 -2.26 13.96 1.74
CA HIS A 190 -3.03 14.80 0.82
C HIS A 190 -3.62 16.04 1.51
N ASP A 191 -3.31 16.24 2.79
CA ASP A 191 -3.66 17.43 3.57
C ASP A 191 -2.51 17.72 4.55
N THR A 192 -2.58 18.84 5.25
CA THR A 192 -1.66 19.22 6.32
C THR A 192 -1.60 18.08 7.33
N ASN A 193 -0.43 17.44 7.43
CA ASN A 193 -0.23 16.37 8.39
C ASN A 193 -0.48 16.93 9.80
N GLN A 194 -1.27 16.19 10.58
CA GLN A 194 -1.77 16.64 11.88
C GLN A 194 -0.70 16.52 12.99
N ALA A 195 0.56 16.80 12.64
CA ALA A 195 1.75 16.51 13.45
C ALA A 195 1.89 17.43 14.68
N THR A 196 1.17 18.54 14.74
CA THR A 196 1.29 19.57 15.78
C THR A 196 0.07 19.67 16.71
N ASP A 197 -1.07 19.10 16.33
CA ASP A 197 -2.27 19.04 17.15
C ASP A 197 -2.55 17.58 17.57
N PRO A 198 -2.24 17.21 18.83
CA PRO A 198 -2.44 15.85 19.31
C PRO A 198 -3.91 15.45 19.41
N ASP A 199 -4.87 16.38 19.37
CA ASP A 199 -6.31 16.07 19.35
C ASP A 199 -6.81 15.77 17.93
N MET A 200 -6.11 16.24 16.90
CA MET A 200 -6.33 15.84 15.51
C MET A 200 -5.67 14.49 15.24
N ASN A 201 -6.25 13.46 15.83
CA ASN A 201 -5.84 12.09 15.59
C ASN A 201 -7.05 11.18 15.48
N TRP A 202 -6.82 10.02 14.91
CA TRP A 202 -7.82 8.99 14.69
C TRP A 202 -8.45 8.40 15.95
N ARG A 203 -7.93 8.63 17.17
CA ARG A 203 -8.55 8.18 18.42
C ARG A 203 -9.66 9.13 18.85
N ASN A 204 -9.58 10.41 18.47
CA ASN A 204 -10.56 11.42 18.84
C ASN A 204 -11.84 11.27 18.00
N PRO A 205 -12.98 10.88 18.62
CA PRO A 205 -14.25 10.69 17.91
C PRO A 205 -14.76 11.94 17.18
N ALA A 206 -14.35 13.13 17.64
CA ALA A 206 -14.73 14.41 17.04
C ALA A 206 -13.93 14.73 15.76
N SER A 207 -12.78 14.09 15.54
CA SER A 207 -11.89 14.36 14.39
C SER A 207 -11.55 13.13 13.55
N ARG A 208 -11.98 11.93 13.94
CA ARG A 208 -11.59 10.67 13.29
C ARG A 208 -12.56 10.20 12.21
N LYS A 209 -11.98 9.63 11.16
CA LYS A 209 -12.57 8.54 10.37
C LYS A 209 -11.63 7.30 10.46
N ASP A 210 -11.62 6.69 11.65
CA ASP A 210 -11.32 5.29 12.07
C ASP A 210 -10.14 4.41 11.54
N VAL A 211 -9.11 4.86 10.80
CA VAL A 211 -7.97 3.96 10.40
C VAL A 211 -6.57 4.62 10.48
N HIS A 212 -5.51 3.86 10.80
CA HIS A 212 -4.12 4.36 10.96
C HIS A 212 -3.24 3.72 9.90
N GLY A 213 -3.04 4.43 8.81
CA GLY A 213 -2.10 4.05 7.76
C GLY A 213 -0.71 4.62 8.04
N PHE A 214 0.29 3.75 7.97
CA PHE A 214 1.71 4.10 7.89
C PHE A 214 2.24 3.66 6.53
N GLY A 215 3.02 4.51 5.88
CA GLY A 215 3.81 4.18 4.70
C GLY A 215 5.24 4.00 5.14
N LEU A 216 5.87 2.91 4.72
CA LEU A 216 7.28 2.71 4.98
C LEU A 216 8.01 2.68 3.65
N GLU A 217 8.91 3.63 3.47
CA GLU A 217 9.81 3.67 2.33
C GLU A 217 11.21 3.32 2.79
N PHE A 218 11.77 2.22 2.31
CA PHE A 218 13.11 1.74 2.69
C PHE A 218 14.04 1.83 1.47
N GLU A 219 15.37 1.84 1.66
CA GLU A 219 16.41 2.10 0.61
C GLU A 219 16.52 3.58 0.17
N SER A 220 17.53 3.95 -0.63
CA SER A 220 17.82 5.34 -1.06
C SER A 220 18.01 5.48 -2.58
N SER A 221 17.23 6.32 -3.29
CA SER A 221 17.47 6.92 -4.66
C SER A 221 16.26 7.32 -5.60
N ASN A 222 15.32 8.24 -5.28
CA ASN A 222 14.27 8.93 -6.13
C ASN A 222 13.11 9.44 -5.23
N GLU A 223 12.39 10.50 -5.61
CA GLU A 223 11.50 11.29 -4.71
C GLU A 223 9.99 11.07 -4.96
N ASP A 224 9.58 10.08 -5.76
CA ASP A 224 8.23 10.00 -6.34
C ASP A 224 7.19 9.15 -5.58
N ALA A 225 7.51 8.71 -4.37
CA ALA A 225 6.52 8.15 -3.45
C ALA A 225 6.61 8.95 -2.15
N ALA A 226 5.51 9.60 -1.77
CA ALA A 226 5.43 10.31 -0.49
C ALA A 226 4.01 10.26 0.09
N CYS A 227 3.08 9.54 -0.56
CA CYS A 227 1.66 9.62 -0.24
C CYS A 227 0.96 8.27 -0.35
N LEU A 228 0.43 7.79 0.78
CA LEU A 228 -0.49 6.67 0.85
C LEU A 228 -1.93 7.12 0.68
N PHE A 229 -2.64 6.52 -0.26
CA PHE A 229 -4.01 6.89 -0.64
C PHE A 229 -5.12 6.10 0.11
N TYR A 230 -4.76 5.39 1.18
CA TYR A 230 -5.67 4.52 1.94
C TYR A 230 -6.10 5.17 3.24
N PRO A 231 -7.38 5.05 3.65
CA PRO A 231 -8.10 3.78 3.73
C PRO A 231 -9.55 3.81 3.23
N THR A 232 -9.97 2.77 2.53
CA THR A 232 -11.39 2.52 2.28
C THR A 232 -12.05 1.99 3.55
N MET A 233 -12.97 2.77 4.09
CA MET A 233 -14.06 2.30 4.95
C MET A 233 -15.33 2.39 4.12
N ARG A 234 -16.15 1.32 4.11
CA ARG A 234 -17.51 1.37 3.57
C ARG A 234 -18.21 2.64 4.06
N GLY A 235 -18.64 3.50 3.13
CA GLY A 235 -19.39 4.72 3.44
C GLY A 235 -18.82 6.04 2.90
N MET A 236 -17.72 6.05 2.14
CA MET A 236 -17.19 7.26 1.49
C MET A 236 -17.77 7.55 0.08
N GLU A 237 -18.84 6.87 -0.33
CA GLU A 237 -19.51 7.10 -1.64
C GLU A 237 -20.29 8.44 -1.72
N GLN A 238 -20.20 9.31 -0.71
CA GLN A 238 -20.98 10.56 -0.65
C GLN A 238 -20.16 11.81 -0.30
N ILE A 239 -18.99 12.00 -0.93
CA ILE A 239 -18.31 13.30 -0.93
C ILE A 239 -18.17 13.84 -2.35
#